data_AF-A0A7Y6UC96-F1
#
_entry.id   AF-A0A7Y6UC96-F1
#
_cell.length_a   1.000
_cell.length_b   1.000
_cell.length_c   1.000
_cell.angle_alpha   90.00
_cell.angle_beta   90.00
_cell.angle_gamma   90.00
#
_symmetry.space_group_name_H-M   'P 1'
#
loop_
_entity.id
_entity.type
_entity.pdbx_description
1 polymer ?
#
loop_
_entity_poly.entity_id
_entity_poly.type
_entity_poly.pdbx_seq_one_letter_code
_entity_poly.pdbx_strand_id
1 'polypeptide(L)'
;GAEIITENSQDPYVLKEAFLNKMAVRETNDFLTDITLPVAKCLIVGDADKLIPLEAELCLRLQGRINVFRSEPYFLELVPQGIDKALSLAVLL
;
A
#
# COMPACT_ATOMS: atom_id res chain seq x y z
N GLY A 1 9.46 -8.27 1.95
CA GLY A 1 10.44 -7.17 1.94
C GLY A 1 10.83 -6.88 3.37
N ALA A 2 12.10 -6.57 3.63
CA ALA A 2 12.60 -6.34 4.99
C ALA A 2 12.31 -4.92 5.53
N GLU A 3 11.87 -4.00 4.66
CA GLU A 3 11.70 -2.57 4.98
C GLU A 3 10.52 -1.95 4.23
N ILE A 4 9.96 -0.87 4.80
CA ILE A 4 9.01 0.05 4.18
C ILE A 4 9.80 1.21 3.61
N ILE A 5 9.67 1.42 2.30
CA ILE A 5 10.27 2.56 1.61
C ILE A 5 9.19 3.65 1.51
N THR A 6 9.53 4.89 1.87
CA THR A 6 8.58 6.01 1.91
C THR A 6 9.28 7.33 1.57
N GLU A 7 8.53 8.30 1.06
CA GLU A 7 9.00 9.68 0.89
C GLU A 7 8.93 10.50 2.19
N ASN A 8 8.26 9.98 3.23
CA ASN A 8 8.14 10.61 4.53
C ASN A 8 8.21 9.56 5.64
N SER A 9 9.37 9.42 6.30
CA SER A 9 9.55 8.45 7.39
C SER A 9 8.89 8.87 8.70
N GLN A 10 8.52 10.15 8.83
CA GLN A 10 7.89 10.71 10.02
C GLN A 10 6.36 10.74 9.92
N ASP A 11 5.79 10.29 8.81
CA ASP A 11 4.35 10.18 8.67
C ASP A 11 3.78 9.23 9.74
N PRO A 12 2.79 9.67 10.53
CA PRO A 12 2.27 8.89 11.66
C PRO A 12 1.64 7.57 11.22
N TYR A 13 1.07 7.50 10.02
CA TYR A 13 0.46 6.31 9.46
C TYR A 13 1.53 5.34 8.92
N VAL A 14 2.62 5.85 8.35
CA VAL A 14 3.79 5.02 7.99
C VAL A 14 4.42 4.39 9.24
N LEU A 15 4.67 5.18 10.27
CA LEU A 15 5.20 4.68 11.55
C LEU A 15 4.27 3.63 12.17
N LYS A 16 2.96 3.81 12.04
CA LYS A 16 1.96 2.83 12.49
C LYS A 16 2.06 1.52 11.71
N GLU A 17 2.14 1.55 10.38
CA GLU A 17 2.31 0.35 9.56
C GLU A 17 3.63 -0.37 9.90
N ALA A 18 4.72 0.39 10.05
CA ALA A 18 6.03 -0.13 10.45
C ALA A 18 5.99 -0.83 11.82
N PHE A 19 5.32 -0.21 12.78
CA PHE A 19 5.12 -0.78 14.12
C PHE A 19 4.30 -2.08 14.09
N LEU A 20 3.18 -2.09 13.35
CA LEU A 20 2.31 -3.26 13.25
C LEU A 20 3.00 -4.44 12.57
N ASN A 21 3.77 -4.19 11.51
CA ASN A 21 4.44 -5.22 10.72
C ASN A 21 5.87 -5.53 11.19
N LYS A 22 6.39 -4.77 12.17
CA LYS A 22 7.77 -4.87 12.68
C LYS A 22 8.82 -4.71 11.57
N MET A 23 8.59 -3.75 10.67
CA MET A 23 9.47 -3.45 9.54
C MET A 23 10.26 -2.18 9.80
N ALA A 24 11.49 -2.11 9.30
CA ALA A 24 12.26 -0.88 9.30
C ALA A 24 11.66 0.12 8.29
N VAL A 25 11.78 1.42 8.54
CA VAL A 25 11.39 2.47 7.60
C VAL A 25 12.65 3.08 6.98
N ARG A 26 12.68 3.14 5.65
CA ARG A 26 13.72 3.81 4.87
C ARG A 26 13.09 4.98 4.12
N GLU A 27 13.54 6.19 4.43
CA GLU A 27 13.16 7.39 3.68
C GLU A 27 13.93 7.44 2.35
N THR A 28 13.27 7.92 1.30
CA THR A 28 13.88 8.19 -0.01
C THR A 28 13.34 9.49 -0.59
N ASN A 29 14.16 10.17 -1.40
CA ASN A 29 13.74 11.34 -2.18
C ASN A 29 13.37 10.99 -3.63
N ASP A 30 13.53 9.72 -4.03
CA ASP A 30 13.18 9.24 -5.37
C ASP A 30 12.56 7.83 -5.25
N PHE A 31 11.28 7.81 -4.90
CA PHE A 31 10.56 6.57 -4.63
C PHE A 31 10.57 5.59 -5.81
N LEU A 32 10.45 6.07 -7.05
CA LEU A 32 10.38 5.19 -8.22
C LEU A 32 11.74 4.58 -8.58
N THR A 33 12.84 5.28 -8.31
CA THR A 33 14.20 4.79 -8.55
C THR A 33 14.68 3.86 -7.44
N ASP A 34 14.30 4.13 -6.20
CA ASP A 34 14.82 3.42 -5.02
C ASP A 34 14.03 2.16 -4.63
N ILE A 35 12.89 1.89 -5.26
CA ILE A 35 12.15 0.64 -5.08
C ILE A 35 12.71 -0.47 -5.97
N THR A 36 12.77 -1.69 -5.44
CA THR A 36 13.09 -2.89 -6.24
C THR A 36 11.79 -3.52 -6.73
N LEU A 37 11.59 -3.51 -8.05
CA LEU A 37 10.45 -4.18 -8.69
C LEU A 37 10.73 -5.67 -8.92
N PRO A 38 9.69 -6.54 -8.88
CA PRO A 38 8.29 -6.24 -8.62
C PRO A 38 7.98 -6.06 -7.13
N VAL A 39 7.08 -5.14 -6.81
CA VAL A 39 6.54 -4.95 -5.46
C VAL A 39 5.22 -5.72 -5.29
N ALA A 40 5.04 -6.36 -4.13
CA ALA A 40 3.84 -7.17 -3.86
C ALA A 40 2.61 -6.32 -3.50
N LYS A 41 2.82 -5.18 -2.85
CA LYS A 41 1.77 -4.21 -2.50
C LYS A 41 2.37 -2.80 -2.44
N CYS A 42 1.54 -1.79 -2.75
CA CYS A 42 1.80 -0.40 -2.41
C CYS A 42 0.72 0.08 -1.44
N LEU A 43 1.08 0.97 -0.53
CA LEU A 43 0.17 1.53 0.47
C LEU A 43 0.24 3.06 0.38
N ILE A 44 -0.90 3.68 0.11
CA ILE A 44 -1.06 5.13 0.23
C ILE A 44 -1.67 5.41 1.60
N VAL A 45 -1.06 6.34 2.33
CA VAL A 45 -1.50 6.72 3.67
C VAL A 45 -1.97 8.18 3.70
N GLY A 46 -2.90 8.48 4.60
CA GLY A 46 -3.42 9.85 4.76
C GLY A 46 -4.77 9.88 5.45
N ASP A 47 -5.34 11.07 5.62
CA ASP A 47 -6.64 11.24 6.27
C ASP A 47 -7.78 10.71 5.39
N ALA A 48 -8.82 10.16 6.02
CA ALA A 48 -9.90 9.47 5.33
C ALA A 48 -10.66 10.34 4.32
N ASP A 49 -10.84 11.62 4.63
CA ASP A 49 -11.47 12.62 3.77
C ASP A 49 -10.69 12.85 2.46
N LYS A 50 -9.37 12.66 2.48
CA LYS A 50 -8.50 12.71 1.30
C LYS A 50 -8.45 11.36 0.57
N LEU A 51 -8.46 10.25 1.31
CA LEU A 51 -8.35 8.91 0.73
C LEU A 51 -9.64 8.43 0.05
N ILE A 52 -10.83 8.85 0.50
CA ILE A 52 -12.10 8.49 -0.12
C ILE A 52 -12.18 8.92 -1.61
N PRO A 53 -11.98 10.20 -1.95
CA PRO A 53 -12.00 10.62 -3.35
C PRO A 53 -10.85 10.00 -4.15
N LEU A 54 -9.68 9.80 -3.52
CA LEU A 54 -8.52 9.16 -4.16
C LEU A 54 -8.78 7.68 -4.50
N GLU A 55 -9.41 6.93 -3.59
CA GLU A 55 -9.85 5.55 -3.82
C GLU A 55 -10.76 5.49 -5.06
N ALA A 56 -11.77 6.36 -5.12
CA ALA A 56 -12.69 6.40 -6.26
C ALA A 56 -11.98 6.71 -7.59
N GLU A 57 -11.05 7.67 -7.58
CA GLU A 57 -10.26 8.03 -8.76
C GLU A 57 -9.38 6.85 -9.23
N LEU A 58 -8.63 6.25 -8.32
CA LEU A 58 -7.70 5.16 -8.64
C LEU A 58 -8.43 3.88 -9.05
N CYS A 59 -9.56 3.56 -8.41
CA CYS A 59 -10.44 2.46 -8.81
C CYS A 59 -10.89 2.60 -10.27
N LEU A 60 -11.27 3.80 -10.71
CA LEU A 60 -11.67 4.05 -12.10
C LEU A 60 -10.48 4.00 -13.06
N ARG A 61 -9.36 4.65 -12.72
CA ARG A 61 -8.19 4.74 -13.59
C ARG A 61 -7.46 3.41 -13.78
N LEU A 62 -7.49 2.55 -12.77
CA LEU A 62 -6.71 1.31 -12.70
C LEU A 62 -7.59 0.06 -12.73
N GLN A 63 -8.88 0.23 -13.06
CA GLN A 63 -9.86 -0.84 -13.15
C GLN A 63 -9.36 -1.99 -14.04
N GLY A 64 -9.39 -3.21 -13.51
CA GLY A 64 -8.97 -4.42 -14.24
C GLY A 64 -7.46 -4.55 -14.46
N ARG A 65 -6.63 -3.81 -13.70
CA ARG A 65 -5.17 -3.98 -13.67
C ARG A 65 -4.64 -4.26 -12.27
N ILE A 66 -5.14 -3.53 -11.29
CA ILE A 66 -4.84 -3.73 -9.86
C ILE A 66 -6.12 -3.64 -9.05
N ASN A 67 -6.09 -4.18 -7.82
CA ASN A 67 -7.14 -3.99 -6.84
C ASN A 67 -6.78 -2.80 -5.94
N VAL A 68 -7.74 -1.89 -5.76
CA VAL A 68 -7.60 -0.68 -4.96
C VAL A 68 -8.71 -0.68 -3.93
N PHE A 69 -8.37 -0.66 -2.65
CA PHE A 69 -9.36 -0.67 -1.56
C PHE A 69 -8.78 -0.08 -0.28
N ARG A 70 -9.63 0.51 0.56
CA ARG A 70 -9.22 0.89 1.92
C ARG A 70 -9.29 -0.28 2.90
N SER A 71 -8.19 -0.56 3.59
CA SER A 71 -8.14 -1.55 4.69
C SER A 71 -8.45 -0.91 6.05
N GLU A 72 -8.13 0.36 6.20
CA GLU A 72 -8.42 1.22 7.34
C GLU A 72 -8.83 2.62 6.81
N PRO A 73 -9.45 3.49 7.61
CA PRO A 73 -9.81 4.85 7.16
C PRO A 73 -8.63 5.65 6.60
N TYR A 74 -7.41 5.32 7.04
CA TYR A 74 -6.16 6.01 6.69
C TYR A 74 -5.18 5.18 5.84
N PHE A 75 -5.60 4.00 5.38
CA PHE A 75 -4.79 3.11 4.54
C PHE A 75 -5.54 2.74 3.26
N LEU A 76 -4.96 3.09 2.11
CA LEU A 76 -5.41 2.72 0.78
C LEU A 76 -4.41 1.74 0.17
N GLU A 77 -4.83 0.48 0.05
CA GLU A 77 -4.02 -0.63 -0.45
C GLU A 77 -4.13 -0.72 -1.98
N LEU A 78 -3.00 -0.89 -2.65
CA LEU A 78 -2.89 -1.16 -4.08
C LEU A 78 -2.16 -2.49 -4.26
N VAL A 79 -2.90 -3.52 -4.66
CA VAL A 79 -2.36 -4.88 -4.83
C VAL A 79 -2.62 -5.41 -6.24
N PRO A 80 -1.79 -6.31 -6.77
CA PRO A 80 -2.07 -6.96 -8.05
C PRO A 80 -3.46 -7.59 -8.09
N GLN A 81 -4.11 -7.50 -9.25
CA GLN A 81 -5.45 -8.09 -9.44
C GLN A 81 -5.41 -9.60 -9.16
N GLY A 82 -6.39 -10.09 -8.39
CA GLY A 82 -6.50 -11.52 -8.02
C GLY A 82 -5.82 -11.90 -6.71
N ILE A 83 -5.06 -11.00 -6.07
CA ILE A 83 -4.55 -11.21 -4.71
C ILE A 83 -5.59 -10.69 -3.72
N ASP A 84 -6.53 -11.55 -3.35
CA ASP A 84 -7.33 -11.40 -2.13
C ASP A 84 -6.72 -12.31 -1.04
N LYS A 85 -6.71 -11.86 0.22
CA LYS A 85 -6.28 -12.69 1.36
C LYS A 85 -7.08 -14.01 1.42
N ALA A 86 -8.36 -13.97 1.02
CA ALA A 86 -9.19 -15.16 0.92
C ALA A 86 -8.77 -16.10 -0.22
N LEU A 87 -8.38 -15.56 -1.38
CA LEU A 87 -7.94 -16.36 -2.53
C LEU A 87 -6.54 -16.97 -2.30
N SER A 88 -5.67 -16.27 -1.57
CA SER A 88 -4.32 -16.74 -1.23
C SER A 88 -4.36 -17.97 -0.32
N LEU A 89 -5.34 -18.05 0.58
CA LEU A 89 -5.58 -19.24 1.41
C LEU A 89 -6.05 -20.45 0.58
N ALA A 90 -6.79 -20.24 -0.51
CA ALA A 90 -7.28 -21.31 -1.36
C ALA A 90 -6.18 -21.94 -2.24
N VAL A 91 -5.13 -21.20 -2.56
CA VAL A 91 -3.97 -21.70 -3.33
C VAL A 91 -2.95 -22.42 -2.44
N LEU A 92 -2.98 -22.20 -1.13
CA LEU A 92 -2.08 -22.83 -0.16
C LEU A 92 -2.53 -24.22 0.30
N LEU A 93 -3.77 -24.63 -0.01
CA LEU A 93 -4.38 -25.91 0.40
C LEU A 93 -4.30 -26.99 -0.68
#